data_AF-A0A937W7F9-F1
#
_entry.id   AF-A0A937W7F9-F1
#
_cell.length_a   1.000
_cell.length_b   1.000
_cell.length_c   1.000
_cell.angle_alpha   90.00
_cell.angle_beta   90.00
_cell.angle_gamma   90.00
#
_symmetry.space_group_name_H-M   'P 1'
#
loop_
_entity.id
_entity.type
_entity.pdbx_description
1 polymer ?
#
loop_
_entity_poly.entity_id
_entity_poly.type
_entity_poly.pdbx_seq_one_letter_code
_entity_poly.pdbx_strand_id
1 'polypeptide(L)'
;MGLTLAYHRVTVLRFSDTTQLHGTVLDISQAALRQHVLTDHRLRDVDLAIVHPGEACRFGVVFDILEPRAKATGAGPDFPGILDAIAMVGQGTTHVLQGAAVTVLDAGAPVAGGNVVDMSGEAGNACPYAALAHLVVVPQLVAGLERHRALHALRLASVKTAVYLGRAALPQLPTASETFASAGPADTSRTGLPRLAYIGQIHSRQRVAEVDEPILYGANTAGMAPVLLHPNEWLDGALVTSYFNRAVETYFYQNHPIILELYRWHREGKITLVGTIATMAGSDNDDRARNAM
;
A
#
# COMPACT_ATOMS: atom_id res chain seq x y z
N MET A 1 -6.87 5.02 19.47
CA MET A 1 -5.98 5.74 18.55
C MET A 1 -6.83 6.35 17.43
N GLY A 2 -6.53 7.57 16.96
CA GLY A 2 -7.35 8.26 15.95
C GLY A 2 -6.56 8.58 14.68
N LEU A 3 -6.96 7.98 13.55
CA LEU A 3 -6.41 8.25 12.22
C LEU A 3 -7.42 9.06 11.42
N THR A 4 -6.98 10.14 10.79
CA THR A 4 -7.79 10.87 9.81
C THR A 4 -7.20 10.68 8.43
N LEU A 5 -7.97 10.12 7.51
CA LEU A 5 -7.63 10.10 6.09
C LEU A 5 -8.21 11.35 5.44
N ALA A 6 -7.34 12.20 4.90
CA ALA A 6 -7.68 13.42 4.19
C ALA A 6 -7.66 13.15 2.69
N TYR A 7 -8.83 13.04 2.07
CA TYR A 7 -9.00 12.62 0.68
C TYR A 7 -8.92 13.81 -0.28
N HIS A 8 -8.02 13.69 -1.24
CA HIS A 8 -7.83 14.60 -2.36
C HIS A 8 -8.18 13.85 -3.63
N ARG A 9 -9.28 14.20 -4.27
CA ARG A 9 -9.74 13.51 -5.46
C ARG A 9 -8.80 13.79 -6.63
N VAL A 10 -8.32 12.76 -7.31
CA VAL A 10 -7.51 12.86 -8.52
C VAL A 10 -8.25 12.20 -9.67
N THR A 11 -8.38 12.91 -10.78
CA THR A 11 -9.04 12.41 -12.01
C THR A 11 -8.08 12.38 -13.20
N VAL A 12 -7.01 13.17 -13.16
CA VAL A 12 -6.04 13.28 -14.25
C VAL A 12 -4.63 13.35 -13.66
N LEU A 13 -3.75 12.48 -14.15
CA LEU A 13 -2.30 12.63 -14.04
C LEU A 13 -1.75 13.22 -15.34
N ARG A 14 -0.72 14.07 -15.28
CA ARG A 14 0.05 14.45 -16.47
C ARG A 14 1.48 14.82 -16.09
N PHE A 15 2.40 14.67 -17.05
CA PHE A 15 3.75 15.17 -16.87
C PHE A 15 3.80 16.70 -17.02
N SER A 16 4.64 17.34 -16.21
CA SER A 16 4.86 18.78 -16.15
C SER A 16 6.28 19.07 -15.67
N ASP A 17 6.65 20.34 -15.55
CA ASP A 17 7.97 20.74 -15.03
C ASP A 17 8.06 20.55 -13.50
N THR A 18 6.93 20.68 -12.80
CA THR A 18 6.84 20.61 -11.33
C THR A 18 5.80 19.61 -10.86
N THR A 19 6.06 18.93 -9.73
CA THR A 19 5.09 18.03 -9.10
C THR A 19 4.19 18.81 -8.15
N GLN A 20 2.88 18.83 -8.43
CA GLN A 20 1.90 19.59 -7.64
C GLN A 20 0.48 19.09 -7.91
N LEU A 21 -0.38 19.21 -6.90
CA LEU A 21 -1.81 18.93 -7.03
C LEU A 21 -2.58 20.24 -7.20
N HIS A 22 -3.36 20.35 -8.29
CA HIS A 22 -4.25 21.49 -8.57
C HIS A 22 -5.67 20.99 -8.82
N GLY A 23 -6.57 21.21 -7.87
CA GLY A 23 -7.92 20.65 -7.93
C GLY A 23 -7.87 19.14 -8.01
N THR A 24 -8.29 18.56 -9.13
CA THR A 24 -8.25 17.10 -9.37
C THR A 24 -7.16 16.64 -10.35
N VAL A 25 -6.23 17.54 -10.71
CA VAL A 25 -5.13 17.26 -11.63
C VAL A 25 -3.82 17.18 -10.87
N LEU A 26 -3.15 16.03 -10.94
CA LEU A 26 -1.80 15.83 -10.42
C LEU A 26 -0.78 16.03 -11.54
N ASP A 27 -0.09 17.17 -11.49
CA ASP A 27 1.09 17.43 -12.30
C ASP A 27 2.29 16.69 -11.70
N ILE A 28 3.10 16.02 -12.53
CA ILE A 28 4.25 15.22 -12.10
C ILE A 28 5.50 15.66 -12.86
N SER A 29 6.53 16.09 -12.12
CA SER A 29 7.85 16.34 -12.69
C SER A 29 8.57 15.01 -12.93
N GLN A 30 8.68 14.61 -14.19
CA GLN A 30 9.35 13.35 -14.56
C GLN A 30 10.83 13.40 -14.14
N ALA A 31 11.50 14.54 -14.33
CA ALA A 31 12.89 14.73 -13.97
C ALA A 31 13.11 14.63 -12.45
N ALA A 32 12.31 15.36 -11.65
CA ALA A 32 12.45 15.35 -10.20
C ALA A 32 12.09 14.00 -9.58
N LEU A 33 11.04 13.35 -10.08
CA LEU A 33 10.67 12.01 -9.61
C LEU A 33 11.76 10.98 -9.97
N ARG A 34 12.28 11.02 -11.20
CA ARG A 34 13.39 10.16 -11.62
C ARG A 34 14.60 10.33 -10.70
N GLN A 35 15.01 11.57 -10.45
CA GLN A 35 16.12 11.86 -9.52
C GLN A 35 15.84 11.32 -8.13
N HIS A 36 14.61 11.49 -7.62
CA HIS A 36 14.21 10.99 -6.31
C HIS A 36 14.27 9.46 -6.21
N VAL A 37 13.79 8.74 -7.22
CA VAL A 37 13.82 7.27 -7.25
C VAL A 37 15.27 6.76 -7.35
N LEU A 38 16.08 7.35 -8.24
CA LEU A 38 17.47 6.96 -8.51
C LEU A 38 18.48 7.30 -7.41
N THR A 39 18.05 7.83 -6.25
CA THR A 39 18.93 7.86 -5.08
C THR A 39 19.26 6.46 -4.55
N ASP A 40 18.53 5.42 -4.97
CA ASP A 40 18.94 4.03 -4.79
C ASP A 40 19.87 3.59 -5.93
N HIS A 41 21.16 3.42 -5.62
CA HIS A 41 22.20 3.05 -6.59
C HIS A 41 22.06 1.64 -7.20
N ARG A 42 21.12 0.82 -6.73
CA ARG A 42 20.76 -0.45 -7.37
C ARG A 42 19.98 -0.22 -8.67
N LEU A 43 19.42 0.97 -8.86
CA LEU A 43 18.71 1.39 -10.06
C LEU A 43 19.65 2.18 -10.96
N ARG A 44 19.78 1.77 -12.23
CA ARG A 44 20.49 2.56 -13.25
C ARG A 44 19.61 3.61 -13.88
N ASP A 45 18.31 3.33 -13.98
CA ASP A 45 17.33 4.10 -14.72
C ASP A 45 15.91 3.78 -14.20
N VAL A 46 14.91 4.58 -14.55
CA VAL A 46 13.49 4.33 -14.34
C VAL A 46 12.68 4.92 -15.50
N ASP A 47 11.85 4.09 -16.14
CA ASP A 47 10.88 4.54 -17.11
C ASP A 47 9.56 4.88 -16.41
N LEU A 48 8.91 5.95 -16.88
CA LEU A 48 7.66 6.46 -16.31
C LEU A 48 6.64 6.64 -17.42
N ALA A 49 5.43 6.12 -17.19
CA ALA A 49 4.29 6.31 -18.09
C ALA A 49 3.05 6.68 -17.27
N ILE A 50 2.14 7.45 -17.88
CA ILE A 50 0.85 7.77 -17.30
C ILE A 50 -0.21 7.06 -18.14
N VAL A 51 -1.18 6.45 -17.46
CA VAL A 51 -2.29 5.75 -18.09
C VAL A 51 -3.58 6.14 -17.39
N HIS A 52 -4.58 6.58 -18.16
CA HIS A 52 -5.89 6.96 -17.63
C HIS A 52 -6.94 5.86 -17.80
N PRO A 53 -8.02 5.89 -16.99
CA PRO A 53 -9.16 4.98 -17.16
C PRO A 53 -9.72 5.02 -18.58
N GLY A 54 -9.96 3.84 -19.15
CA GLY A 54 -10.53 3.66 -20.49
C GLY A 54 -9.51 3.68 -21.64
N GLU A 55 -8.24 3.95 -21.38
CA GLU A 55 -7.21 3.79 -22.41
C GLU A 55 -7.05 2.31 -22.83
N ALA A 56 -6.88 2.09 -24.14
CA ALA A 56 -6.76 0.75 -24.70
C ALA A 56 -5.33 0.19 -24.53
N CYS A 57 -4.96 -0.15 -23.30
CA CYS A 57 -3.65 -0.69 -22.98
C CYS A 57 -3.68 -1.77 -21.89
N ARG A 58 -2.55 -2.47 -21.77
CA ARG A 58 -2.25 -3.47 -20.75
C ARG A 58 -0.83 -3.23 -20.25
N PHE A 59 -0.61 -3.37 -18.95
CA PHE A 59 0.73 -3.30 -18.38
C PHE A 59 0.98 -4.39 -17.33
N GLY A 60 2.23 -4.84 -17.27
CA GLY A 60 2.72 -5.93 -16.43
C GLY A 60 4.18 -6.25 -16.76
N VAL A 61 4.87 -7.09 -16.00
CA VAL A 61 4.40 -7.84 -14.83
C VAL A 61 4.31 -6.94 -13.60
N VAL A 62 3.13 -6.85 -12.99
CA VAL A 62 2.91 -5.98 -11.82
C VAL A 62 3.62 -6.54 -10.59
N PHE A 63 4.51 -5.73 -10.03
CA PHE A 63 5.17 -5.98 -8.75
C PHE A 63 4.29 -5.52 -7.58
N ASP A 64 3.75 -4.30 -7.66
CA ASP A 64 2.85 -3.74 -6.65
C ASP A 64 2.02 -2.59 -7.23
N ILE A 65 0.90 -2.29 -6.57
CA ILE A 65 0.06 -1.12 -6.80
C ILE A 65 -0.15 -0.44 -5.45
N LEU A 66 0.09 0.87 -5.39
CA LEU A 66 -0.03 1.67 -4.17
C LEU A 66 -0.92 2.86 -4.42
N GLU A 67 -1.81 3.16 -3.47
CA GLU A 67 -2.46 4.46 -3.44
C GLU A 67 -1.45 5.49 -2.93
N PRO A 68 -1.22 6.60 -3.65
CA PRO A 68 -0.31 7.63 -3.18
C PRO A 68 -0.85 8.25 -1.90
N ARG A 69 -0.11 8.07 -0.81
CA ARG A 69 -0.43 8.58 0.52
C ARG A 69 0.80 9.22 1.15
N ALA A 70 0.60 10.24 1.98
CA ALA A 70 1.66 10.85 2.77
C ALA A 70 1.15 11.34 4.13
N LYS A 71 1.91 11.11 5.20
CA LYS A 71 1.63 11.70 6.51
C LYS A 71 1.68 13.22 6.44
N ALA A 72 0.75 13.87 7.13
CA ALA A 72 0.86 15.30 7.42
C ALA A 72 2.16 15.56 8.22
N THR A 73 2.75 16.74 8.06
CA THR A 73 4.00 17.09 8.75
C THR A 73 3.86 16.90 10.27
N GLY A 74 4.73 16.06 10.85
CA GLY A 74 4.73 15.74 12.28
C GLY A 74 3.69 14.68 12.71
N ALA A 75 2.90 14.13 11.80
CA ALA A 75 1.87 13.13 12.12
C ALA A 75 2.40 11.68 12.24
N GLY A 76 3.67 11.44 11.90
CA GLY A 76 4.32 10.14 11.98
C GLY A 76 5.15 9.81 10.72
N PRO A 77 5.73 8.59 10.66
CA PRO A 77 6.49 8.12 9.50
C PRO A 77 5.57 7.61 8.38
N ASP A 78 6.06 7.69 7.14
CA ASP A 78 5.49 6.98 5.99
C ASP A 78 6.17 5.61 5.84
N PHE A 79 5.39 4.53 5.69
CA PHE A 79 5.91 3.15 5.53
C PHE A 79 7.04 2.80 6.52
N PRO A 80 6.77 2.84 7.83
CA PRO A 80 7.77 2.67 8.90
C PRO A 80 8.55 1.36 8.74
N GLY A 81 9.88 1.46 8.86
CA GLY A 81 10.82 0.35 8.70
C GLY A 81 11.19 0.05 7.25
N ILE A 82 10.54 0.67 6.26
CA ILE A 82 10.88 0.55 4.83
C ILE A 82 11.44 1.87 4.30
N LEU A 83 10.66 2.94 4.44
CA LEU A 83 11.04 4.26 3.96
C LEU A 83 11.57 5.13 5.11
N ASP A 84 10.77 5.27 6.16
CA ASP A 84 11.12 6.02 7.35
C ASP A 84 11.50 5.09 8.52
N ALA A 85 12.06 5.66 9.59
CA ALA A 85 12.40 4.93 10.80
C ALA A 85 11.17 4.21 11.39
N ILE A 86 11.40 3.03 11.98
CA ILE A 86 10.33 2.25 12.59
C ILE A 86 9.65 3.03 13.73
N ALA A 87 8.35 3.23 13.61
CA ALA A 87 7.48 3.75 14.66
C ALA A 87 6.05 3.29 14.40
N MET A 88 5.23 3.25 15.44
CA MET A 88 3.81 2.89 15.32
C MET A 88 3.07 3.94 14.47
N VAL A 89 2.25 3.46 13.53
CA VAL A 89 1.38 4.29 12.68
C VAL A 89 -0.09 4.08 13.04
N GLY A 90 -1.01 4.67 12.26
CA GLY A 90 -2.44 4.58 12.50
C GLY A 90 -3.00 5.71 13.36
N GLN A 91 -2.28 6.83 13.41
CA GLN A 91 -2.68 8.04 14.13
C GLN A 91 -2.37 9.33 13.36
N GLY A 92 -3.01 10.43 13.74
CA GLY A 92 -2.81 11.72 13.09
C GLY A 92 -3.48 11.79 11.72
N THR A 93 -2.96 12.62 10.83
CA THR A 93 -3.55 12.83 9.49
C THR A 93 -2.67 12.25 8.40
N THR A 94 -3.28 11.55 7.45
CA THR A 94 -2.65 11.01 6.25
C THR A 94 -3.40 11.52 5.04
N HIS A 95 -2.70 12.20 4.13
CA HIS A 95 -3.25 12.69 2.87
C HIS A 95 -3.30 11.55 1.87
N VAL A 96 -4.43 11.42 1.16
CA VAL A 96 -4.71 10.34 0.21
C VAL A 96 -5.06 10.94 -1.15
N LEU A 97 -4.32 10.56 -2.19
CA LEU A 97 -4.65 10.91 -3.58
C LEU A 97 -5.65 9.91 -4.16
N GLN A 98 -6.91 10.05 -3.76
CA GLN A 98 -7.99 9.13 -4.10
C GLN A 98 -8.28 9.16 -5.61
N GLY A 99 -8.23 7.99 -6.25
CA GLY A 99 -8.42 7.85 -7.70
C GLY A 99 -7.10 7.77 -8.50
N ALA A 100 -5.96 7.88 -7.82
CA ALA A 100 -4.64 7.67 -8.40
C ALA A 100 -3.99 6.38 -7.89
N ALA A 101 -3.11 5.80 -8.71
CA ALA A 101 -2.31 4.65 -8.35
C ALA A 101 -0.86 4.81 -8.83
N VAL A 102 0.08 4.34 -8.02
CA VAL A 102 1.46 4.05 -8.45
C VAL A 102 1.54 2.56 -8.72
N THR A 103 1.79 2.18 -9.96
CA THR A 103 1.97 0.78 -10.36
C THR A 103 3.42 0.53 -10.72
N VAL A 104 4.08 -0.33 -9.97
CA VAL A 104 5.46 -0.72 -10.24
C VAL A 104 5.47 -2.02 -11.01
N LEU A 105 6.25 -2.05 -12.09
CA LEU A 105 6.46 -3.25 -12.90
C LEU A 105 7.82 -3.87 -12.60
N ASP A 106 7.89 -5.19 -12.66
CA ASP A 106 9.12 -5.94 -12.57
C ASP A 106 9.51 -6.49 -13.95
N ALA A 107 10.39 -5.77 -14.63
CA ALA A 107 10.90 -6.16 -15.96
C ALA A 107 11.73 -7.46 -15.93
N GLY A 108 12.19 -7.90 -14.74
CA GLY A 108 12.92 -9.15 -14.56
C GLY A 108 12.03 -10.35 -14.24
N ALA A 109 10.72 -10.15 -14.04
CA ALA A 109 9.79 -11.23 -13.75
C ALA A 109 9.29 -11.92 -15.05
N PRO A 110 9.03 -13.24 -15.01
CA PRO A 110 8.44 -13.93 -16.15
C PRO A 110 6.98 -13.49 -16.34
N VAL A 111 6.56 -13.36 -17.60
CA VAL A 111 5.16 -13.07 -17.94
C VAL A 111 4.24 -14.22 -17.51
N ALA A 112 4.70 -15.46 -17.62
CA ALA A 112 3.95 -16.63 -17.21
C ALA A 112 3.70 -16.63 -15.69
N GLY A 113 2.43 -16.52 -15.29
CA GLY A 113 2.03 -16.42 -13.89
C GLY A 113 2.24 -15.03 -13.26
N GLY A 114 2.65 -14.04 -14.05
CA GLY A 114 2.73 -12.63 -13.64
C GLY A 114 1.36 -11.96 -13.65
N ASN A 115 1.18 -10.98 -12.78
CA ASN A 115 -0.03 -10.17 -12.75
C ASN A 115 0.02 -9.08 -13.82
N VAL A 116 -1.13 -8.77 -14.41
CA VAL A 116 -1.29 -7.70 -15.40
C VAL A 116 -2.52 -6.87 -15.05
N VAL A 117 -2.50 -5.59 -15.42
CA VAL A 117 -3.69 -4.74 -15.42
C VAL A 117 -4.12 -4.51 -16.86
N ASP A 118 -5.37 -4.86 -17.15
CA ASP A 118 -6.08 -4.47 -18.37
C ASP A 118 -6.86 -3.18 -18.09
N MET A 119 -6.68 -2.15 -18.90
CA MET A 119 -7.39 -0.88 -18.76
C MET A 119 -8.65 -0.78 -19.62
N SER A 120 -8.90 -1.79 -20.45
CA SER A 120 -10.03 -1.84 -21.38
C SER A 120 -10.53 -3.27 -21.57
N GLY A 121 -11.68 -3.41 -22.23
CA GLY A 121 -12.33 -4.71 -22.45
C GLY A 121 -12.95 -5.31 -21.19
N GLU A 122 -13.39 -6.56 -21.29
CA GLU A 122 -14.11 -7.25 -20.22
C GLU A 122 -13.26 -7.41 -18.94
N ALA A 123 -11.98 -7.76 -19.10
CA ALA A 123 -11.04 -7.88 -17.99
C ALA A 123 -10.83 -6.54 -17.27
N GLY A 124 -10.70 -5.43 -18.00
CA GLY A 124 -10.61 -4.10 -17.42
C GLY A 124 -11.89 -3.69 -16.69
N ASN A 125 -13.06 -3.97 -17.26
CA ASN A 125 -14.35 -3.69 -16.61
C ASN A 125 -14.53 -4.44 -15.28
N ALA A 126 -13.91 -5.62 -15.12
CA ALA A 126 -13.93 -6.41 -13.89
C ALA A 126 -12.77 -6.07 -12.92
N CYS A 127 -11.78 -5.29 -13.35
CA CYS A 127 -10.62 -4.93 -12.56
C CYS A 127 -10.87 -3.62 -11.78
N PRO A 128 -10.86 -3.62 -10.43
CA PRO A 128 -11.06 -2.40 -9.66
C PRO A 128 -9.96 -1.34 -9.90
N TYR A 129 -8.77 -1.76 -10.33
CA TYR A 129 -7.67 -0.84 -10.62
C TYR A 129 -7.84 -0.12 -11.97
N ALA A 130 -8.59 -0.67 -12.93
CA ALA A 130 -8.79 -0.03 -14.24
C ALA A 130 -9.54 1.32 -14.17
N ALA A 131 -10.21 1.59 -13.06
CA ALA A 131 -10.88 2.86 -12.79
C ALA A 131 -9.94 3.95 -12.23
N LEU A 132 -8.68 3.64 -11.98
CA LEU A 132 -7.69 4.56 -11.41
C LEU A 132 -6.83 5.20 -12.51
N ALA A 133 -6.34 6.42 -12.24
CA ALA A 133 -5.29 7.02 -13.06
C ALA A 133 -3.92 6.55 -12.55
N HIS A 134 -3.17 5.87 -13.40
CA HIS A 134 -1.92 5.22 -13.03
C HIS A 134 -0.71 6.07 -13.41
N LEU A 135 0.23 6.22 -12.48
CA LEU A 135 1.64 6.39 -12.80
C LEU A 135 2.28 4.99 -12.82
N VAL A 136 2.63 4.52 -14.00
CA VAL A 136 3.37 3.27 -14.20
C VAL A 136 4.86 3.57 -14.08
N VAL A 137 5.54 2.82 -13.22
CA VAL A 137 6.97 2.96 -12.90
C VAL A 137 7.66 1.66 -13.27
N VAL A 138 8.69 1.74 -14.10
CA VAL A 138 9.49 0.58 -14.52
C VAL A 138 10.95 0.81 -14.10
N PRO A 139 11.35 0.38 -12.89
CA PRO A 139 12.73 0.49 -12.45
C PRO A 139 13.65 -0.38 -13.30
N GLN A 140 14.74 0.21 -13.78
CA GLN A 140 15.80 -0.49 -14.50
C GLN A 140 16.95 -0.75 -13.53
N LEU A 141 17.21 -2.02 -13.26
CA LEU A 141 18.23 -2.47 -12.31
C LEU A 141 19.64 -2.43 -12.93
N VAL A 142 20.66 -2.24 -12.09
CA VAL A 142 22.05 -2.52 -12.49
C VAL A 142 22.24 -4.02 -12.73
N ALA A 143 23.18 -4.38 -13.61
CA ALA A 143 23.45 -5.77 -13.94
C ALA A 143 24.06 -6.55 -12.76
N GLY A 144 23.81 -7.86 -12.69
CA GLY A 144 24.44 -8.76 -11.73
C GLY A 144 23.89 -8.70 -10.29
N LEU A 145 22.77 -8.01 -10.06
CA LEU A 145 22.09 -8.05 -8.76
C LEU A 145 21.46 -9.41 -8.49
N GLU A 146 21.61 -9.89 -7.26
CA GLU A 146 20.83 -11.00 -6.74
C GLU A 146 19.34 -10.64 -6.71
N ARG A 147 18.49 -11.64 -6.94
CA ARG A 147 17.05 -11.42 -7.12
C ARG A 147 16.39 -10.76 -5.91
N HIS A 148 16.70 -11.18 -4.68
CA HIS A 148 16.12 -10.56 -3.48
C HIS A 148 16.51 -9.07 -3.35
N ARG A 149 17.76 -8.70 -3.74
CA ARG A 149 18.22 -7.31 -3.73
C ARG A 149 17.53 -6.46 -4.78
N ALA A 150 17.23 -7.04 -5.94
CA ALA A 150 16.44 -6.42 -6.98
C ALA A 150 14.99 -6.16 -6.52
N LEU A 151 14.34 -7.18 -5.93
CA LEU A 151 12.99 -7.06 -5.37
C LEU A 151 12.91 -6.00 -4.26
N HIS A 152 13.92 -5.92 -3.40
CA HIS A 152 14.01 -4.87 -2.40
C HIS A 152 14.18 -3.47 -3.02
N ALA A 153 14.91 -3.33 -4.13
CA ALA A 153 15.03 -2.05 -4.83
C ALA A 153 13.68 -1.64 -5.46
N LEU A 154 12.95 -2.59 -6.06
CA LEU A 154 11.58 -2.39 -6.57
C LEU A 154 10.65 -1.92 -5.44
N ARG A 155 10.66 -2.58 -4.28
CA ARG A 155 9.91 -2.20 -3.09
C ARG A 155 10.20 -0.78 -2.63
N LEU A 156 11.46 -0.39 -2.56
CA LEU A 156 11.83 0.96 -2.17
C LEU A 156 11.38 2.00 -3.21
N ALA A 157 11.52 1.70 -4.50
CA ALA A 157 11.00 2.55 -5.57
C ALA A 157 9.48 2.73 -5.49
N SER A 158 8.73 1.66 -5.15
CA SER A 158 7.29 1.68 -4.94
C SER A 158 6.87 2.68 -3.86
N VAL A 159 7.37 2.49 -2.64
CA VAL A 159 6.96 3.32 -1.49
C VAL A 159 7.47 4.76 -1.63
N LYS A 160 8.70 4.97 -2.15
CA LYS A 160 9.23 6.31 -2.41
C LYS A 160 8.37 7.08 -3.40
N THR A 161 7.97 6.44 -4.50
CA THR A 161 7.14 7.10 -5.52
C THR A 161 5.75 7.42 -4.97
N ALA A 162 5.12 6.49 -4.26
CA ALA A 162 3.80 6.71 -3.66
C ALA A 162 3.81 7.89 -2.67
N VAL A 163 4.81 7.96 -1.79
CA VAL A 163 4.95 9.05 -0.82
C VAL A 163 5.33 10.37 -1.50
N TYR A 164 6.23 10.34 -2.47
CA TYR A 164 6.62 11.54 -3.24
C TYR A 164 5.40 12.21 -3.87
N LEU A 165 4.51 11.43 -4.50
CA LEU A 165 3.28 11.94 -5.05
C LEU A 165 2.29 12.38 -3.96
N GLY A 166 2.11 11.57 -2.91
CA GLY A 166 1.23 11.90 -1.79
C GLY A 166 1.56 13.25 -1.13
N ARG A 167 2.84 13.63 -1.08
CA ARG A 167 3.30 14.92 -0.55
C ARG A 167 2.81 16.12 -1.34
N ALA A 168 2.42 15.96 -2.61
CA ALA A 168 1.81 17.03 -3.41
C ALA A 168 0.46 17.52 -2.84
N ALA A 169 -0.18 16.73 -1.98
CA ALA A 169 -1.44 17.07 -1.31
C ALA A 169 -1.28 17.85 0.00
N LEU A 170 -0.08 17.93 0.58
CA LEU A 170 0.16 18.63 1.85
C LEU A 170 -0.27 20.11 1.85
N PRO A 171 0.00 20.91 0.81
CA PRO A 171 -0.42 22.31 0.79
C PRO A 171 -1.91 22.50 0.43
N GLN A 172 -2.63 21.43 0.09
CA GLN A 172 -4.01 21.49 -0.42
C GLN A 172 -5.02 21.19 0.68
N LEU A 173 -6.23 21.75 0.54
CA LEU A 173 -7.38 21.37 1.36
C LEU A 173 -8.01 20.09 0.83
N PRO A 174 -8.27 19.08 1.67
CA PRO A 174 -8.91 17.85 1.22
C PRO A 174 -10.36 18.10 0.80
N THR A 175 -10.84 17.34 -0.19
CA THR A 175 -12.24 17.37 -0.61
C THR A 175 -13.15 16.69 0.41
N ALA A 176 -12.64 15.69 1.13
CA ALA A 176 -13.33 15.02 2.22
C ALA A 176 -12.32 14.50 3.25
N SER A 177 -12.77 14.24 4.46
CA SER A 177 -11.96 13.57 5.48
C SER A 177 -12.77 12.56 6.25
N GLU A 178 -12.17 11.42 6.60
CA GLU A 178 -12.78 10.41 7.47
C GLU A 178 -11.86 10.11 8.64
N THR A 179 -12.42 10.13 9.85
CA THR A 179 -11.68 9.76 11.07
C THR A 179 -12.07 8.35 11.52
N PHE A 180 -11.05 7.51 11.63
CA PHE A 180 -11.11 6.14 12.14
C PHE A 180 -10.59 6.12 13.57
N ALA A 181 -11.51 5.86 14.50
CA ALA A 181 -11.20 5.79 15.92
C ALA A 181 -11.75 4.48 16.51
N SER A 182 -10.87 3.78 17.22
CA SER A 182 -11.25 2.72 18.16
C SER A 182 -10.40 2.88 19.42
N ALA A 183 -11.02 2.61 20.58
CA ALA A 183 -10.33 2.56 21.87
C ALA A 183 -9.69 1.18 22.15
N GLY A 184 -9.82 0.23 21.21
CA GLY A 184 -9.16 -1.06 21.27
C GLY A 184 -9.77 -2.02 22.32
N PRO A 185 -9.01 -3.03 22.77
CA PRO A 185 -9.54 -4.09 23.62
C PRO A 185 -9.80 -3.65 25.06
N ALA A 186 -9.28 -2.50 25.49
CA ALA A 186 -9.55 -1.95 26.81
C ALA A 186 -10.83 -1.10 26.87
N ASP A 187 -11.52 -0.87 25.74
CA ASP A 187 -12.71 -0.02 25.70
C ASP A 187 -13.87 -0.63 26.51
N THR A 188 -14.29 0.07 27.56
CA THR A 188 -15.46 -0.27 28.38
C THR A 188 -16.62 0.71 28.20
N SER A 189 -16.45 1.74 27.36
CA SER A 189 -17.46 2.81 27.17
C SER A 189 -18.68 2.36 26.37
N ARG A 190 -18.54 1.30 25.57
CA ARG A 190 -19.57 0.76 24.68
C ARG A 190 -20.15 -0.55 25.21
N THR A 191 -20.95 -0.45 26.27
CA THR A 191 -21.56 -1.60 26.94
C THR A 191 -22.70 -2.20 26.10
N GLY A 192 -22.89 -3.53 26.19
CA GLY A 192 -23.99 -4.24 25.52
C GLY A 192 -23.81 -4.56 24.04
N LEU A 193 -22.74 -4.08 23.39
CA LEU A 193 -22.45 -4.40 21.98
C LEU A 193 -21.50 -5.61 21.83
N PRO A 194 -21.67 -6.45 20.79
CA PRO A 194 -20.69 -7.47 20.44
C PRO A 194 -19.30 -6.87 20.20
N ARG A 195 -18.27 -7.50 20.77
CA ARG A 195 -16.87 -7.08 20.62
C ARG A 195 -16.23 -7.92 19.53
N LEU A 196 -15.63 -7.28 18.53
CA LEU A 196 -15.13 -7.97 17.34
C LEU A 196 -13.68 -7.58 17.04
N ALA A 197 -12.85 -8.59 16.78
CA ALA A 197 -11.51 -8.44 16.23
C ALA A 197 -11.46 -9.13 14.86
N TYR A 198 -10.72 -8.55 13.92
CA TYR A 198 -10.49 -9.14 12.59
C TYR A 198 -9.15 -9.87 12.55
N ILE A 199 -9.14 -11.11 12.07
CA ILE A 199 -7.91 -11.87 11.84
C ILE A 199 -7.60 -11.81 10.33
N GLY A 200 -6.53 -11.12 9.98
CA GLY A 200 -6.07 -10.94 8.60
C GLY A 200 -4.82 -11.75 8.32
N GLN A 201 -4.88 -12.62 7.30
CA GLN A 201 -3.70 -13.34 6.83
C GLN A 201 -2.93 -12.47 5.84
N ILE A 202 -1.73 -12.03 6.20
CA ILE A 202 -0.95 -11.03 5.45
C ILE A 202 0.05 -11.62 4.46
N HIS A 203 0.39 -12.91 4.61
CA HIS A 203 1.31 -13.64 3.74
C HIS A 203 0.91 -15.11 3.61
N SER A 204 1.16 -15.72 2.44
CA SER A 204 0.59 -17.01 2.02
C SER A 204 1.59 -18.17 1.92
N ARG A 205 1.03 -19.38 2.03
CA ARG A 205 1.57 -20.71 2.36
C ARG A 205 2.41 -21.43 1.30
N GLN A 206 2.62 -20.86 0.12
CA GLN A 206 3.36 -21.56 -0.96
C GLN A 206 4.84 -21.21 -1.02
N ARG A 207 5.27 -20.12 -0.35
CA ARG A 207 6.68 -19.68 -0.30
C ARG A 207 6.97 -18.95 1.00
N VAL A 208 8.14 -19.21 1.56
CA VAL A 208 8.73 -18.37 2.59
C VAL A 208 9.00 -16.99 1.97
N ALA A 209 8.79 -15.93 2.75
CA ALA A 209 9.19 -14.58 2.33
C ALA A 209 10.68 -14.57 1.96
N GLU A 210 11.06 -13.80 0.95
CA GLU A 210 12.47 -13.63 0.55
C GLU A 210 13.29 -13.08 1.72
N VAL A 211 14.60 -13.36 1.74
CA VAL A 211 15.47 -13.08 2.91
C VAL A 211 15.34 -11.66 3.47
N ASP A 212 15.25 -10.67 2.58
CA ASP A 212 15.13 -9.25 2.93
C ASP A 212 13.78 -8.67 2.44
N GLU A 213 12.69 -9.42 2.58
CA GLU A 213 11.37 -8.97 2.19
C GLU A 213 10.69 -8.19 3.32
N PRO A 214 10.55 -6.85 3.21
CA PRO A 214 9.86 -6.07 4.22
C PRO A 214 8.35 -6.15 3.98
N ILE A 215 7.60 -6.61 4.98
CA ILE A 215 6.14 -6.77 4.88
C ILE A 215 5.43 -5.99 5.99
N LEU A 216 5.71 -6.30 7.26
CA LEU A 216 5.06 -5.68 8.42
C LEU A 216 6.08 -4.82 9.19
N TYR A 217 5.88 -3.50 9.22
CA TYR A 217 6.81 -2.54 9.82
C TYR A 217 8.26 -2.69 9.31
N GLY A 218 8.42 -3.04 8.03
CA GLY A 218 9.71 -3.34 7.43
C GLY A 218 10.32 -4.68 7.83
N ALA A 219 9.73 -5.40 8.78
CA ALA A 219 10.19 -6.72 9.16
C ALA A 219 9.74 -7.78 8.17
N ASN A 220 10.60 -8.78 8.01
CA ASN A 220 10.28 -10.03 7.35
C ASN A 220 9.30 -10.83 8.22
N THR A 221 8.36 -11.52 7.59
CA THR A 221 7.36 -12.31 8.31
C THR A 221 7.77 -13.77 8.50
N ALA A 222 8.84 -14.27 7.89
CA ALA A 222 9.29 -15.65 8.09
C ALA A 222 9.47 -15.99 9.58
N GLY A 223 8.74 -17.00 10.07
CA GLY A 223 8.74 -17.38 11.49
C GLY A 223 7.98 -16.44 12.44
N MET A 224 7.25 -15.45 11.92
CA MET A 224 6.48 -14.49 12.72
C MET A 224 5.31 -15.17 13.46
N ALA A 225 5.18 -14.89 14.75
CA ALA A 225 3.97 -15.23 15.52
C ALA A 225 2.82 -14.26 15.18
N PRO A 226 1.54 -14.62 15.42
CA PRO A 226 0.43 -13.68 15.24
C PRO A 226 0.63 -12.39 16.05
N VAL A 227 0.45 -11.23 15.41
CA VAL A 227 0.67 -9.91 16.02
C VAL A 227 -0.65 -9.18 16.16
N LEU A 228 -0.94 -8.67 17.36
CA LEU A 228 -2.06 -7.76 17.59
C LEU A 228 -1.72 -6.39 17.00
N LEU A 229 -2.59 -5.89 16.12
CA LEU A 229 -2.49 -4.57 15.52
C LEU A 229 -3.78 -3.79 15.77
N HIS A 230 -3.66 -2.47 15.90
CA HIS A 230 -4.78 -1.57 15.75
C HIS A 230 -5.22 -1.54 14.28
N PRO A 231 -6.54 -1.51 13.96
CA PRO A 231 -6.99 -1.59 12.58
C PRO A 231 -6.48 -0.42 11.70
N ASN A 232 -6.29 0.76 12.28
CA ASN A 232 -5.66 1.90 11.58
C ASN A 232 -4.24 1.62 11.06
N GLU A 233 -3.47 0.71 11.66
CA GLU A 233 -2.09 0.43 11.22
C GLU A 233 -2.06 -0.16 9.81
N TRP A 234 -3.07 -0.98 9.46
CA TRP A 234 -3.26 -1.54 8.12
C TRP A 234 -3.48 -0.44 7.08
N LEU A 235 -4.27 0.57 7.44
CA LEU A 235 -4.64 1.68 6.57
C LEU A 235 -3.51 2.73 6.44
N ASP A 236 -2.52 2.69 7.32
CA ASP A 236 -1.53 3.77 7.50
C ASP A 236 -0.08 3.31 7.27
N GLY A 237 0.11 2.28 6.43
CA GLY A 237 1.42 1.91 5.90
C GLY A 237 2.24 0.96 6.77
N ALA A 238 1.68 0.38 7.84
CA ALA A 238 2.37 -0.66 8.59
C ALA A 238 2.57 -1.93 7.76
N LEU A 239 1.68 -2.20 6.81
CA LEU A 239 1.69 -3.39 5.98
C LEU A 239 1.85 -3.02 4.50
N VAL A 240 2.77 -3.69 3.84
CA VAL A 240 2.87 -3.75 2.37
C VAL A 240 2.69 -5.18 1.90
N THR A 241 2.36 -5.35 0.63
CA THR A 241 2.22 -6.70 0.07
C THR A 241 3.53 -7.48 0.04
N SER A 242 3.44 -8.81 -0.09
CA SER A 242 4.59 -9.65 -0.37
C SER A 242 5.02 -9.54 -1.84
N TYR A 243 6.26 -9.89 -2.15
CA TYR A 243 6.77 -9.98 -3.53
C TYR A 243 6.01 -11.04 -4.35
N PHE A 244 5.42 -12.03 -3.67
CA PHE A 244 4.54 -13.03 -4.25
C PHE A 244 3.08 -12.78 -3.85
N ASN A 245 2.59 -11.61 -4.23
CA ASN A 245 1.30 -11.07 -3.78
C ASN A 245 0.04 -11.79 -4.27
N ARG A 246 0.12 -12.67 -5.29
CA ARG A 246 -1.05 -13.37 -5.88
C ARG A 246 -2.25 -12.43 -6.13
N ALA A 247 -1.98 -11.23 -6.66
CA ALA A 247 -2.97 -10.18 -6.92
C ALA A 247 -3.61 -9.54 -5.68
N VAL A 248 -2.85 -9.46 -4.57
CA VAL A 248 -3.19 -8.64 -3.39
C VAL A 248 -2.15 -7.54 -3.26
N GLU A 249 -2.40 -6.36 -3.79
CA GLU A 249 -1.43 -5.25 -3.79
C GLU A 249 -1.49 -4.44 -2.49
N THR A 250 -0.48 -3.59 -2.24
CA THR A 250 -0.48 -2.69 -1.08
C THR A 250 -1.70 -1.75 -1.08
N TYR A 251 -2.21 -1.38 -2.25
CA TYR A 251 -3.46 -0.63 -2.43
C TYR A 251 -4.64 -1.31 -1.72
N PHE A 252 -4.72 -2.64 -1.77
CA PHE A 252 -5.76 -3.41 -1.08
C PHE A 252 -5.69 -3.22 0.43
N TYR A 253 -4.50 -3.30 1.04
CA TYR A 253 -4.34 -3.09 2.48
C TYR A 253 -4.61 -1.65 2.91
N GLN A 254 -4.17 -0.68 2.10
CA GLN A 254 -4.49 0.74 2.29
C GLN A 254 -6.01 1.00 2.26
N ASN A 255 -6.77 0.19 1.53
CA ASN A 255 -8.22 0.28 1.36
C ASN A 255 -8.95 -0.99 1.84
N HIS A 256 -8.50 -1.57 2.96
CA HIS A 256 -8.91 -2.91 3.38
C HIS A 256 -10.43 -3.03 3.59
N PRO A 257 -11.17 -3.77 2.74
CA PRO A 257 -12.63 -3.69 2.68
C PRO A 257 -13.30 -4.15 3.97
N ILE A 258 -12.78 -5.22 4.59
CA ILE A 258 -13.31 -5.72 5.87
C ILE A 258 -13.09 -4.71 7.00
N ILE A 259 -11.88 -4.16 7.15
CA ILE A 259 -11.58 -3.19 8.21
C ILE A 259 -12.44 -1.93 8.07
N LEU A 260 -12.60 -1.41 6.85
CA LEU A 260 -13.43 -0.24 6.57
C LEU A 260 -14.90 -0.51 6.92
N GLU A 261 -15.43 -1.69 6.58
CA GLU A 261 -16.81 -2.07 6.91
C GLU A 261 -17.01 -2.28 8.42
N LEU A 262 -16.02 -2.84 9.12
CA LEU A 262 -16.05 -2.97 10.58
C LEU A 262 -16.03 -1.60 11.26
N TYR A 263 -15.29 -0.62 10.72
CA TYR A 263 -15.37 0.76 11.21
C TYR A 263 -16.75 1.37 11.00
N ARG A 264 -17.39 1.11 9.84
CA ARG A 264 -18.78 1.54 9.60
C ARG A 264 -19.73 0.96 10.65
N TRP A 265 -19.69 -0.35 10.87
CA TRP A 265 -20.52 -1.00 11.89
C TRP A 265 -20.22 -0.52 13.31
N HIS A 266 -18.96 -0.22 13.61
CA HIS A 266 -18.56 0.36 14.88
C HIS A 266 -19.21 1.74 15.10
N ARG A 267 -19.15 2.63 14.09
CA ARG A 267 -19.79 3.95 14.15
C ARG A 267 -21.31 3.87 14.28
N GLU A 268 -21.93 2.91 13.60
CA GLU A 268 -23.39 2.69 13.63
C GLU A 268 -23.90 2.06 14.93
N GLY A 269 -23.03 1.76 15.90
CA GLY A 269 -23.49 1.16 17.16
C GLY A 269 -23.82 -0.32 17.05
N LYS A 270 -23.36 -1.02 16.01
CA LYS A 270 -23.62 -2.46 15.84
C LYS A 270 -22.60 -3.33 16.57
N ILE A 271 -21.34 -2.88 16.64
CA ILE A 271 -20.23 -3.59 17.28
C ILE A 271 -19.30 -2.64 18.03
N THR A 272 -18.46 -3.21 18.86
CA THR A 272 -17.22 -2.58 19.37
C THR A 272 -16.04 -3.25 18.67
N LEU A 273 -15.45 -2.56 17.68
CA LEU A 273 -14.24 -3.02 17.00
C LEU A 273 -13.06 -2.86 17.98
N VAL A 274 -12.48 -3.99 18.41
CA VAL A 274 -11.47 -4.00 19.49
C VAL A 274 -10.04 -4.19 18.99
N GLY A 275 -9.83 -4.52 17.72
CA GLY A 275 -8.50 -4.72 17.19
C GLY A 275 -8.47 -5.57 15.94
N THR A 276 -7.25 -5.90 15.52
CA THR A 276 -6.97 -6.83 14.44
C THR A 276 -5.80 -7.73 14.83
N ILE A 277 -5.70 -8.90 14.22
CA ILE A 277 -4.55 -9.81 14.36
C ILE A 277 -4.00 -10.03 12.96
N ALA A 278 -2.75 -9.66 12.74
CA ALA A 278 -2.01 -10.04 11.54
C ALA A 278 -1.37 -11.41 11.76
N THR A 279 -1.58 -12.32 10.81
CA THR A 279 -1.03 -13.67 10.85
C THR A 279 -0.47 -14.11 9.50
N MET A 280 0.28 -15.20 9.54
CA MET A 280 0.70 -15.91 8.35
C MET A 280 0.06 -17.29 8.26
N ALA A 281 -0.03 -17.77 7.03
CA ALA A 281 -0.25 -19.17 6.76
C ALA A 281 1.07 -19.96 6.99
N GLY A 282 1.08 -20.98 7.85
CA GLY A 282 2.26 -21.86 8.06
C GLY A 282 2.60 -22.77 6.86
N SER A 283 3.85 -22.73 6.39
CA SER A 283 4.32 -23.30 5.10
C SER A 283 4.05 -24.80 4.91
N ASP A 284 4.18 -25.58 5.98
CA ASP A 284 4.09 -27.03 5.99
C ASP A 284 3.31 -27.54 7.22
N ASN A 285 3.28 -28.85 7.41
CA ASN A 285 2.57 -29.45 8.55
C ASN A 285 3.25 -29.18 9.89
N ASP A 286 4.57 -29.03 9.91
CA ASP A 286 5.31 -28.75 11.14
C ASP A 286 5.08 -27.31 11.59
N ASP A 287 5.06 -26.37 10.65
CA ASP A 287 4.67 -24.98 10.89
C ASP A 287 3.21 -24.86 11.34
N ARG A 288 2.30 -25.67 10.77
CA ARG A 288 0.89 -25.71 11.20
C ARG A 288 0.77 -26.21 12.63
N ALA A 289 1.52 -27.25 13.01
CA ALA A 289 1.51 -27.78 14.37
C ALA A 289 2.12 -26.80 15.39
N ARG A 290 3.00 -25.90 14.93
CA ARG A 290 3.62 -24.83 15.75
C ARG A 290 2.84 -23.52 15.74
N ASN A 291 1.81 -23.36 14.91
CA ASN A 291 1.03 -22.13 14.87
C ASN A 291 0.11 -22.07 16.09
N ALA A 292 0.09 -20.92 16.76
CA ALA A 292 -0.65 -20.71 18.01
C ALA A 292 -2.13 -20.33 17.80
N MET A 293 -2.66 -20.48 16.58
CA MET A 293 -4.05 -20.23 16.21
C MET A 293 -4.74 -21.46 15.64
#